data_AF-A0A954Z4E0-F1
#
_entry.id   AF-A0A954Z4E0-F1
#
_cell.length_a   1.000
_cell.length_b   1.000
_cell.length_c   1.000
_cell.angle_alpha   90.00
_cell.angle_beta   90.00
_cell.angle_gamma   90.00
#
_symmetry.space_group_name_H-M   'P 1'
#
loop_
_entity.id
_entity.type
_entity.pdbx_description
1 polymer ?
#
loop_
_entity_poly.entity_id
_entity_poly.type
_entity_poly.pdbx_seq_one_letter_code
_entity_poly.pdbx_strand_id
1 'polypeptide(L)'
;VHGFTLDPSIGAFVLTHPDMRMPDRGMVYSVNEAYADSFPPYCNRFLHWLKSGEDDVVYRSRYIGSLVADFHRLLLKGGIFMYPPTASYPDGKLRLVYEANPMAFLAEQAGGLATDGRNRILDMTPEGVHQRTSLFLGSPLEMNKLHVFADRPLKV
;
A
#
# COMPACT_ATOMS: atom_id res chain seq x y z
N VAL A 1 -0.25 11.84 -11.35
CA VAL A 1 -0.26 10.48 -11.98
C VAL A 1 -1.29 10.48 -13.10
N HIS A 2 -1.05 9.77 -14.21
CA HIS A 2 -2.01 9.69 -15.32
C HIS A 2 -2.35 8.24 -15.64
N GLY A 3 -3.63 7.96 -15.90
CA GLY A 3 -4.11 6.67 -16.35
C GLY A 3 -4.38 6.68 -17.84
N PHE A 4 -3.78 5.72 -18.54
CA PHE A 4 -4.06 5.46 -19.95
C PHE A 4 -4.70 4.08 -20.09
N THR A 5 -5.72 3.98 -20.95
CA THR A 5 -6.39 2.72 -21.27
C THR A 5 -6.04 2.33 -22.69
N LEU A 6 -5.67 1.07 -22.90
CA LEU A 6 -5.45 0.53 -24.24
C LEU A 6 -6.79 0.50 -24.99
N ASP A 7 -6.86 1.17 -26.13
CA ASP A 7 -7.90 0.98 -27.13
C ASP A 7 -7.43 -0.07 -28.16
N PRO A 8 -7.98 -1.30 -28.15
CA PRO A 8 -7.56 -2.35 -29.05
C PRO A 8 -7.87 -2.08 -30.52
N SER A 9 -8.83 -1.20 -30.82
CA SER A 9 -9.24 -0.90 -32.20
C SER A 9 -8.19 -0.11 -32.97
N ILE A 10 -7.41 0.70 -32.26
CA ILE A 10 -6.35 1.55 -32.83
C ILE A 10 -4.95 1.16 -32.35
N GLY A 11 -4.84 0.25 -31.37
CA GLY A 11 -3.55 -0.23 -30.85
C GLY A 11 -2.78 0.81 -30.04
N ALA A 12 -3.48 1.76 -29.41
CA ALA A 12 -2.87 2.88 -28.69
C ALA A 12 -3.41 3.01 -27.26
N PHE A 13 -2.55 3.45 -26.34
CA PHE A 13 -2.94 3.86 -25.00
C PHE A 13 -3.49 5.28 -25.03
N VAL A 14 -4.78 5.43 -24.74
CA VAL A 14 -5.48 6.72 -24.73
C VAL A 14 -5.55 7.24 -23.30
N LEU A 15 -5.27 8.54 -23.10
CA LEU A 15 -5.42 9.18 -21.79
C LEU A 15 -6.89 9.13 -21.37
N THR A 16 -7.20 8.41 -20.29
CA THR A 16 -8.57 8.26 -19.76
C THR A 16 -8.75 8.85 -18.38
N HIS A 17 -7.66 9.01 -17.61
CA HIS A 17 -7.68 9.55 -16.26
C HIS A 17 -6.53 10.55 -16.08
N PRO A 18 -6.71 11.84 -16.42
CA PRO A 18 -5.70 12.85 -16.15
C PRO A 18 -5.58 13.11 -14.64
N ASP A 19 -4.37 13.47 -14.18
CA ASP A 19 -4.08 14.01 -12.84
C ASP A 19 -4.71 13.23 -11.68
N MET A 20 -4.66 11.91 -11.75
CA MET A 20 -5.16 11.02 -10.71
C MET A 20 -4.57 11.36 -9.35
N ARG A 21 -5.45 11.51 -8.36
CA ARG A 21 -5.13 11.70 -6.95
C ARG A 21 -5.76 10.58 -6.13
N MET A 22 -4.97 10.03 -5.22
CA MET A 22 -5.45 9.07 -4.25
C MET A 22 -6.32 9.80 -3.22
N PRO A 23 -7.49 9.26 -2.84
CA PRO A 23 -8.30 9.84 -1.77
C PRO A 23 -7.55 9.90 -0.43
N ASP A 24 -7.84 10.91 0.39
CA ASP A 24 -7.22 11.07 1.72
C ASP A 24 -7.56 9.95 2.70
N ARG A 25 -8.72 9.30 2.48
CA ARG A 25 -9.25 8.17 3.25
C ARG A 25 -9.96 7.20 2.29
N GLY A 26 -9.93 5.91 2.60
CA GLY A 26 -10.76 4.91 1.92
C GLY A 26 -11.67 4.12 2.85
N MET A 27 -12.21 3.03 2.31
CA MET A 27 -13.05 2.06 3.05
C MET A 27 -12.64 0.62 2.73
N VAL A 28 -11.39 0.42 2.30
CA VAL A 28 -10.86 -0.88 1.90
C VAL A 28 -9.50 -1.07 2.54
N TYR A 29 -9.27 -2.27 3.07
CA TYR A 29 -7.92 -2.74 3.35
C TYR A 29 -7.61 -3.98 2.50
N SER A 30 -6.35 -4.15 2.17
CA SER A 30 -5.85 -5.24 1.35
C SER A 30 -4.65 -5.88 2.02
N VAL A 31 -4.85 -7.10 2.53
CA VAL A 31 -3.81 -7.90 3.19
C VAL A 31 -4.17 -9.37 3.09
N ASN A 32 -3.17 -10.25 3.04
CA ASN A 32 -3.41 -11.68 3.16
C ASN A 32 -3.53 -12.07 4.64
N GLU A 33 -4.76 -12.07 5.17
CA GLU A 33 -5.03 -12.40 6.58
C GLU A 33 -4.65 -13.84 6.97
N ALA A 34 -4.40 -14.75 6.02
CA ALA A 34 -3.90 -16.09 6.34
C ALA A 34 -2.52 -16.09 7.04
N TYR A 35 -1.81 -14.96 7.01
CA TYR A 35 -0.55 -14.76 7.73
C TYR A 35 -0.70 -13.95 9.03
N ALA A 36 -1.92 -13.63 9.48
CA ALA A 36 -2.17 -12.73 10.61
C ALA A 36 -1.41 -13.13 11.89
N ASP A 37 -1.34 -14.42 12.20
CA ASP A 37 -0.62 -14.92 13.38
C ASP A 37 0.89 -14.67 13.32
N SER A 38 1.43 -14.44 12.11
CA SER A 38 2.85 -14.13 11.89
C SER A 38 3.14 -12.63 11.78
N PHE A 39 2.12 -11.78 11.79
CA PHE A 39 2.32 -10.35 11.67
C PHE A 39 2.91 -9.75 12.95
N PRO A 40 3.69 -8.66 12.83
CA PRO A 40 4.08 -7.88 13.99
C PRO A 40 2.87 -7.44 14.82
N PRO A 41 2.97 -7.35 16.16
CA PRO A 41 1.83 -6.99 17.02
C PRO A 41 1.12 -5.70 16.63
N TYR A 42 1.85 -4.67 16.16
CA TYR A 42 1.26 -3.41 15.72
C TYR A 42 0.37 -3.58 14.46
N CYS A 43 0.75 -4.46 13.54
CA CYS A 43 -0.03 -4.77 12.35
C CYS A 43 -1.35 -5.44 12.73
N ASN A 44 -1.32 -6.36 13.70
CA ASN A 44 -2.53 -7.02 14.20
C ASN A 44 -3.46 -6.05 14.94
N ARG A 45 -2.92 -5.14 15.77
CA ARG A 45 -3.73 -4.07 16.39
C ARG A 45 -4.37 -3.15 15.34
N PHE A 46 -3.60 -2.75 14.34
CA PHE A 46 -4.12 -1.92 13.25
C PHE A 46 -5.17 -2.66 12.41
N LEU A 47 -4.96 -3.94 12.09
CA LEU A 47 -5.94 -4.78 11.39
C LEU A 47 -7.22 -4.96 12.22
N HIS A 48 -7.10 -5.09 13.53
CA HIS A 48 -8.26 -5.08 14.43
C HIS A 48 -9.02 -3.75 14.37
N TRP A 49 -8.32 -2.61 14.42
CA TRP A 49 -8.93 -1.28 14.28
C TRP A 49 -9.68 -1.11 12.94
N LEU A 50 -9.10 -1.57 11.82
CA LEU A 50 -9.77 -1.56 10.52
C LEU A 50 -11.08 -2.36 10.52
N LYS A 51 -11.16 -3.42 11.35
CA LYS A 51 -12.30 -4.33 11.43
C LYS A 51 -13.31 -3.94 12.51
N SER A 52 -12.92 -3.17 13.52
CA SER A 52 -13.77 -2.86 14.67
C SER A 52 -14.87 -1.86 14.34
N GLY A 53 -14.72 -1.07 13.26
CA GLY A 53 -15.66 -0.01 12.93
C GLY A 53 -15.52 1.22 13.84
N GLU A 54 -14.44 1.29 14.61
CA GLU A 54 -14.03 2.51 15.31
C GLU A 54 -13.91 3.67 14.29
N ASP A 55 -14.18 4.91 14.73
CA ASP A 55 -14.25 6.10 13.87
C ASP A 55 -15.36 6.06 12.80
N ASP A 56 -16.48 5.35 13.09
CA ASP A 56 -17.71 5.23 12.27
C ASP A 56 -17.47 4.73 10.82
N VAL A 57 -16.38 4.01 10.59
CA VAL A 57 -16.05 3.45 9.27
C VAL A 57 -15.70 1.98 9.38
N VAL A 58 -16.56 1.15 8.77
CA VAL A 58 -16.32 -0.28 8.61
C VAL A 58 -15.55 -0.50 7.31
N TYR A 59 -14.28 -0.88 7.40
CA TYR A 59 -13.50 -1.20 6.21
C TYR A 59 -13.87 -2.56 5.65
N ARG A 60 -13.85 -2.66 4.31
CA ARG A 60 -14.07 -3.91 3.59
C ARG A 60 -12.74 -4.56 3.22
N SER A 61 -12.58 -5.83 3.56
CA SER A 61 -11.44 -6.63 3.08
C SER A 61 -11.52 -6.83 1.57
N ARG A 62 -10.44 -6.50 0.85
CA ARG A 62 -10.26 -6.83 -0.57
C ARG A 62 -8.80 -7.21 -0.80
N TYR A 63 -8.55 -8.48 -1.10
CA TYR A 63 -7.23 -8.97 -1.43
C TYR A 63 -7.31 -9.78 -2.72
N ILE A 64 -6.82 -9.22 -3.82
CA ILE A 64 -6.79 -9.90 -5.13
C ILE A 64 -5.62 -10.87 -5.17
N GLY A 65 -4.53 -10.56 -4.45
CA GLY A 65 -3.28 -11.33 -4.51
C GLY A 65 -2.35 -10.91 -5.63
N SER A 66 -2.61 -9.74 -6.23
CA SER A 66 -1.76 -9.09 -7.24
C SER A 66 -1.51 -7.65 -6.81
N LEU A 67 -0.25 -7.33 -6.50
CA LEU A 67 0.17 -6.00 -6.04
C LEU A 67 -0.37 -4.88 -6.95
N VAL A 68 -0.25 -5.06 -8.27
CA VAL A 68 -0.70 -4.07 -9.24
C VAL A 68 -2.22 -3.87 -9.19
N ALA A 69 -2.99 -4.96 -9.13
CA ALA A 69 -4.46 -4.89 -9.12
C ALA A 69 -4.98 -4.31 -7.78
N ASP A 70 -4.36 -4.71 -6.67
CA ASP A 70 -4.70 -4.19 -5.36
C ASP A 70 -4.35 -2.70 -5.24
N PHE A 71 -3.16 -2.29 -5.67
CA PHE A 71 -2.76 -0.87 -5.70
C PHE A 71 -3.65 -0.04 -6.63
N HIS A 72 -3.93 -0.50 -7.85
CA HIS A 72 -4.75 0.25 -8.80
C HIS A 72 -6.13 0.60 -8.23
N ARG A 73 -6.74 -0.32 -7.48
CA ARG A 73 -7.99 -0.06 -6.75
C ARG A 73 -7.82 1.02 -5.69
N LEU A 74 -6.74 0.96 -4.90
CA LEU A 74 -6.48 1.96 -3.85
C LEU A 74 -6.22 3.35 -4.44
N LEU A 75 -5.50 3.43 -5.56
CA LEU A 75 -5.27 4.69 -6.27
C LEU A 75 -6.60 5.38 -6.65
N LEU A 76 -7.63 4.60 -6.99
CA LEU A 76 -8.95 5.11 -7.38
C LEU A 76 -9.93 5.30 -6.22
N LYS A 77 -9.86 4.46 -5.18
CA LYS A 77 -10.90 4.34 -4.13
C LYS A 77 -10.39 4.62 -2.72
N GLY A 78 -9.10 4.86 -2.57
CA GLY A 78 -8.43 5.02 -1.28
C GLY A 78 -8.39 3.72 -0.47
N GLY A 79 -7.80 3.84 0.72
CA GLY A 79 -7.63 2.76 1.68
C GLY A 79 -6.17 2.32 1.75
N ILE A 80 -5.91 1.12 2.24
CA ILE A 80 -4.54 0.66 2.52
C ILE A 80 -4.25 -0.73 1.98
N PHE A 81 -3.04 -0.90 1.45
CA PHE A 81 -2.42 -2.19 1.14
C PHE A 81 -1.35 -2.49 2.18
N MET A 82 -1.34 -3.72 2.68
CA MET A 82 -0.37 -4.18 3.66
C MET A 82 0.26 -5.49 3.16
N TYR A 83 1.59 -5.50 3.15
CA TYR A 83 2.43 -6.68 2.96
C TYR A 83 3.49 -6.68 4.09
N PRO A 84 3.05 -6.92 5.33
CA PRO A 84 3.94 -6.95 6.48
C PRO A 84 4.98 -8.07 6.36
N PRO A 85 6.04 -8.04 7.19
CA PRO A 85 6.93 -9.19 7.30
C PRO A 85 6.17 -10.39 7.90
N THR A 86 6.61 -11.58 7.55
CA THR A 86 6.06 -12.85 8.08
C THR A 86 7.20 -13.72 8.61
N ALA A 87 6.87 -14.79 9.33
CA ALA A 87 7.87 -15.71 9.88
C ALA A 87 8.81 -16.29 8.79
N SER A 88 8.29 -16.56 7.59
CA SER A 88 9.09 -17.07 6.45
C SER A 88 9.79 -15.97 5.65
N TYR A 89 9.38 -14.72 5.82
CA TYR A 89 9.90 -13.55 5.11
C TYR A 89 10.06 -12.37 6.09
N PRO A 90 11.06 -12.44 6.99
CA PRO A 90 11.23 -11.45 8.05
C PRO A 90 11.56 -10.05 7.53
N ASP A 91 12.18 -9.96 6.35
CA ASP A 91 12.47 -8.69 5.65
C ASP A 91 11.38 -8.34 4.61
N GLY A 92 10.24 -9.01 4.66
CA GLY A 92 9.19 -8.92 3.65
C GLY A 92 9.48 -9.72 2.38
N LYS A 93 8.48 -9.75 1.48
CA LYS A 93 8.48 -10.66 0.32
C LYS A 93 8.66 -9.94 -1.02
N LEU A 94 8.23 -8.68 -1.11
CA LEU A 94 8.27 -7.90 -2.33
C LEU A 94 9.68 -7.35 -2.56
N ARG A 95 10.11 -7.17 -3.80
CA ARG A 95 11.41 -6.59 -4.12
C ARG A 95 11.36 -5.08 -4.12
N LEU A 96 12.34 -4.50 -3.44
CA LEU A 96 12.46 -3.05 -3.29
C LEU A 96 12.52 -2.36 -4.66
N VAL A 97 13.43 -2.80 -5.54
CA VAL A 97 13.77 -2.08 -6.77
C VAL A 97 12.64 -2.07 -7.80
N TYR A 98 11.94 -3.19 -8.01
CA TYR A 98 11.02 -3.36 -9.13
C TYR A 98 9.59 -3.75 -8.74
N GLU A 99 9.28 -3.84 -7.44
CA GLU A 99 7.91 -3.98 -6.95
C GLU A 99 7.53 -2.81 -6.04
N ALA A 100 8.31 -2.57 -4.97
CA ALA A 100 7.98 -1.54 -3.99
C ALA A 100 8.24 -0.11 -4.50
N ASN A 101 9.43 0.19 -5.03
CA ASN A 101 9.79 1.53 -5.49
C ASN A 101 8.84 2.06 -6.58
N PRO A 102 8.48 1.30 -7.64
CA PRO A 102 7.55 1.79 -8.65
C PRO A 102 6.16 2.10 -8.08
N MET A 103 5.64 1.24 -7.19
CA MET A 103 4.33 1.45 -6.58
C MET A 103 4.34 2.61 -5.59
N ALA A 104 5.40 2.74 -4.78
CA ALA A 104 5.60 3.86 -3.86
C ALA A 104 5.68 5.19 -4.60
N PHE A 105 6.43 5.25 -5.70
CA PHE A 105 6.51 6.45 -6.53
C PHE A 105 5.13 6.87 -7.06
N LEU A 106 4.35 5.93 -7.60
CA LEU A 106 2.99 6.24 -8.05
C LEU A 106 2.07 6.67 -6.90
N ALA A 107 2.17 6.03 -5.73
CA ALA A 107 1.38 6.38 -4.57
C ALA A 107 1.67 7.82 -4.11
N GLU A 108 2.94 8.18 -3.92
CA GLU A 108 3.37 9.50 -3.46
C GLU A 108 3.05 10.59 -4.48
N GLN A 109 3.26 10.34 -5.79
CA GLN A 109 2.87 11.27 -6.84
C GLN A 109 1.35 11.48 -6.94
N ALA A 110 0.55 10.54 -6.43
CA ALA A 110 -0.89 10.66 -6.32
C ALA A 110 -1.36 11.27 -4.99
N GLY A 111 -0.46 11.61 -4.06
CA GLY A 111 -0.80 12.14 -2.73
C GLY A 111 -0.99 11.07 -1.64
N GLY A 112 -0.72 9.80 -1.94
CA GLY A 112 -0.65 8.71 -0.96
C GLY A 112 0.72 8.64 -0.27
N LEU A 113 0.89 7.62 0.56
CA LEU A 113 2.15 7.35 1.28
C LEU A 113 2.59 5.89 1.11
N ALA A 114 3.88 5.62 1.26
CA ALA A 114 4.45 4.27 1.21
C ALA A 114 5.64 4.07 2.18
N THR A 115 5.61 2.99 2.97
CA THR A 115 6.67 2.64 3.94
C THR A 115 6.92 1.13 3.99
N ASP A 116 8.10 0.71 4.45
CA ASP A 116 8.37 -0.67 4.89
C ASP A 116 7.85 -0.95 6.32
N GLY A 117 7.20 0.03 6.95
CA GLY A 117 6.76 0.04 8.35
C GLY A 117 7.72 0.80 9.28
N ARG A 118 8.88 1.21 8.78
CA ARG A 118 9.93 1.93 9.52
C ARG A 118 10.49 3.13 8.75
N ASN A 119 10.76 2.97 7.47
CA ASN A 119 11.39 3.91 6.55
C ASN A 119 10.44 4.19 5.38
N ARG A 120 10.53 5.39 4.78
CA ARG A 120 9.87 5.67 3.51
C ARG A 120 10.52 4.85 2.42
N ILE A 121 9.72 4.19 1.57
CA ILE A 121 10.23 3.26 0.55
C ILE A 121 11.24 3.96 -0.37
N LEU A 122 10.92 5.17 -0.82
CA LEU A 122 11.76 5.93 -1.75
C LEU A 122 13.05 6.50 -1.12
N ASP A 123 13.19 6.47 0.21
CA ASP A 123 14.42 6.91 0.90
C ASP A 123 15.42 5.76 1.11
N MET A 124 15.00 4.52 0.86
CA MET A 124 15.84 3.35 1.06
C MET A 124 16.88 3.25 -0.05
N THR A 125 18.16 3.21 0.31
CA THR A 125 19.24 2.88 -0.64
C THR A 125 19.30 1.36 -0.81
N PRO A 126 19.08 0.80 -2.01
CA PRO A 126 19.13 -0.65 -2.20
C PRO A 126 20.56 -1.21 -2.04
N GLU A 127 20.70 -2.30 -1.29
CA GLU A 127 21.96 -3.06 -1.16
C GLU A 127 22.15 -4.08 -2.29
N GLY A 128 21.08 -4.38 -3.04
CA GLY A 128 21.13 -5.26 -4.19
C GLY A 128 19.84 -5.24 -5.01
N VAL A 129 19.92 -5.65 -6.28
CA VAL A 129 18.79 -5.58 -7.22
C VAL A 129 17.59 -6.43 -6.81
N HIS A 130 17.82 -7.50 -6.04
CA HIS A 130 16.79 -8.41 -5.55
C HIS A 130 16.48 -8.25 -4.06
N GLN A 131 16.94 -7.15 -3.44
CA GLN A 131 16.60 -6.85 -2.04
C GLN A 131 15.09 -6.88 -1.85
N ARG A 132 14.65 -7.54 -0.77
CA ARG A 132 13.25 -7.60 -0.38
C ARG A 132 12.93 -6.55 0.67
N THR A 133 11.64 -6.21 0.74
CA THR A 133 11.11 -5.28 1.70
C THR A 133 9.65 -5.63 2.03
N SER A 134 9.22 -5.23 3.23
CA SER A 134 7.81 -5.10 3.54
C SER A 134 7.23 -3.88 2.82
N LEU A 135 5.92 -3.86 2.63
CA LEU A 135 5.28 -2.75 1.93
C LEU A 135 3.93 -2.43 2.55
N PHE A 136 3.78 -1.20 3.01
CA PHE A 136 2.52 -0.59 3.38
C PHE A 136 2.37 0.64 2.50
N LEU A 137 1.25 0.76 1.80
CA LEU A 137 0.98 1.95 0.99
C LEU A 137 -0.52 2.21 0.89
N GLY A 138 -0.87 3.46 0.69
CA GLY A 138 -2.27 3.86 0.56
C GLY A 138 -2.54 5.29 0.96
N SER A 139 -3.82 5.51 1.28
CA SER A 139 -4.38 6.80 1.66
C SER A 139 -3.71 7.38 2.91
N PRO A 140 -3.46 8.70 2.94
CA PRO A 140 -2.82 9.38 4.07
C PRO A 140 -3.40 9.05 5.44
N LEU A 141 -4.73 8.98 5.60
CA LEU A 141 -5.35 8.74 6.90
C LEU A 141 -4.99 7.35 7.46
N GLU A 142 -5.17 6.30 6.67
CA GLU A 142 -4.88 4.92 7.07
C GLU A 142 -3.40 4.73 7.33
N MET A 143 -2.54 5.35 6.52
CA MET A 143 -1.10 5.31 6.69
C MET A 143 -0.68 6.01 7.99
N ASN A 144 -1.20 7.20 8.28
CA ASN A 144 -0.95 7.89 9.55
C ASN A 144 -1.44 7.08 10.76
N LYS A 145 -2.62 6.44 10.67
CA LYS A 145 -3.11 5.55 11.73
C LYS A 145 -2.20 4.33 11.93
N LEU A 146 -1.75 3.66 10.86
CA LEU A 146 -0.79 2.56 10.95
C LEU A 146 0.48 2.99 11.71
N HIS A 147 0.96 4.19 11.42
CA HIS A 147 2.13 4.79 12.07
C HIS A 147 1.93 5.06 13.56
N VAL A 148 0.74 5.50 13.96
CA VAL A 148 0.35 5.60 15.38
C VAL A 148 0.41 4.24 16.06
N PHE A 149 -0.13 3.18 15.45
CA PHE A 149 -0.04 1.83 16.03
C PHE A 149 1.39 1.28 16.11
N ALA A 150 2.26 1.71 15.20
CA ALA A 150 3.68 1.40 15.18
C ALA A 150 4.51 2.29 16.13
N ASP A 151 3.88 3.25 16.83
CA ASP A 151 4.51 4.26 17.69
C ASP A 151 5.59 5.09 16.98
N ARG A 152 5.37 5.45 15.70
CA ARG A 152 6.36 6.15 14.86
C ARG A 152 5.72 7.25 14.00
N PRO A 153 6.18 8.51 14.06
CA PRO A 153 5.69 9.55 13.15
C PRO A 153 6.22 9.35 11.70
N LEU A 154 5.41 9.73 10.71
CA LEU A 154 5.85 9.86 9.32
C LEU A 154 6.77 11.07 9.18
N LYS A 155 7.98 10.87 8.68
CA LYS A 155 8.81 11.98 8.17
C LYS A 155 8.24 12.36 6.80
N VAL A 156 7.51 13.47 6.75
CA VAL A 156 7.03 14.10 5.51
C VAL A 156 8.20 14.79 4.84
#